data_AF-A0A813E6C7-F1
#
_entry.id   AF-A0A813E6C7-F1
#
_cell.length_a   1.000
_cell.length_b   1.000
_cell.length_c   1.000
_cell.angle_alpha   90.00
_cell.angle_beta   90.00
_cell.angle_gamma   90.00
#
_symmetry.space_group_name_H-M   'P 1'
#
loop_
_entity.id
_entity.type
_entity.pdbx_description
1 polymer ?
#
loop_
_entity_poly.entity_id
_entity_poly.type
_entity_poly.pdbx_seq_one_letter_code
_entity_poly.pdbx_strand_id
1 'polypeptide(L)'
;ACRRVFDFSTETFQKDKEAKRLTLLEIVEHVNNTRNCFNESLMQDVVDMVGANIFRALPAKDRSVMSISDPEDEEPTLEKAWPHLQIVYEFFLRFVVSNDVDPKVAKRFVNQNFVLKLHELFDSDDPRERDYLKTILHRVYGKFMALRAFIRRAIQHTFFKVIFECEIHNGVGELLEILGSIINGFALPLKEEHKDFMTRALIPLHKVKSLAAFHQQKLGAHLLDQLQRGQDAYLTLSPIEVEYIAKGSGNPPPQCV
;
A
#
# COMPACT_ATOMS: atom_id res chain seq x y z
N ALA A 1 -3.24 13.64 24.51
CA ALA A 1 -4.58 13.02 24.44
C ALA A 1 -4.70 12.00 23.31
N CYS A 2 -4.45 12.37 22.04
CA CYS A 2 -4.72 11.50 20.88
C CYS A 2 -3.80 10.27 20.70
N ARG A 3 -2.70 10.15 21.46
CA ARG A 3 -1.84 8.94 21.50
C ARG A 3 -2.48 7.76 22.23
N ARG A 4 -3.47 7.99 23.11
CA ARG A 4 -4.11 6.91 23.86
C ARG A 4 -4.98 6.09 22.92
N VAL A 5 -4.66 4.80 22.77
CA VAL A 5 -5.47 3.84 22.01
C VAL A 5 -6.60 3.32 22.90
N PHE A 6 -7.80 3.21 22.33
CA PHE A 6 -8.94 2.62 23.01
C PHE A 6 -9.31 1.30 22.35
N ASP A 7 -9.69 0.33 23.17
CA ASP A 7 -10.24 -0.92 22.69
C ASP A 7 -11.73 -0.74 22.35
N PHE A 8 -12.07 -0.93 21.08
CA PHE A 8 -13.45 -0.85 20.57
C PHE A 8 -14.21 -2.17 20.64
N SER A 9 -13.57 -3.26 21.09
CA SER A 9 -14.25 -4.54 21.34
C SER A 9 -15.08 -4.52 22.63
N THR A 10 -14.77 -3.59 23.55
CA THR A 10 -15.50 -3.41 24.81
C THR A 10 -16.32 -2.13 24.82
N GLU A 11 -17.47 -2.13 25.49
CA GLU A 11 -18.31 -0.94 25.64
C GLU A 11 -17.78 0.08 26.66
N THR A 12 -16.56 -0.09 27.15
CA THR A 12 -15.97 0.78 28.17
C THR A 12 -15.49 2.12 27.60
N PHE A 13 -15.40 3.13 28.48
CA PHE A 13 -14.84 4.46 28.18
C PHE A 13 -15.50 5.23 27.01
N GLN A 14 -16.82 5.06 26.77
CA GLN A 14 -17.51 5.73 25.65
C GLN A 14 -17.35 7.25 25.63
N LYS A 15 -17.41 7.90 26.81
CA LYS A 15 -17.18 9.35 26.93
C LYS A 15 -15.78 9.75 26.50
N ASP A 16 -14.76 8.99 26.88
CA ASP A 16 -13.36 9.28 26.51
C ASP A 16 -13.10 8.97 25.03
N LYS A 17 -13.73 7.92 24.49
CA LYS A 17 -13.69 7.59 23.06
C LYS A 17 -14.27 8.74 22.23
N GLU A 18 -15.42 9.27 22.64
CA GLU A 18 -16.04 10.40 21.95
C GLU A 18 -15.23 11.69 22.11
N ALA A 19 -14.71 11.97 23.31
CA ALA A 19 -13.81 13.11 23.54
C ALA A 19 -12.57 13.05 22.62
N LYS A 20 -11.91 11.89 22.52
CA LYS A 20 -10.79 11.70 21.59
C LYS A 20 -11.20 11.92 20.14
N ARG A 21 -12.37 11.43 19.72
CA ARG A 21 -12.89 11.61 18.36
C ARG A 21 -13.05 13.10 18.03
N LEU A 22 -13.67 13.86 18.94
CA LEU A 22 -13.85 15.31 18.78
C LEU A 22 -12.51 16.04 18.73
N THR A 23 -11.56 15.72 19.61
CA THR A 23 -10.22 16.32 19.58
C THR A 23 -9.47 16.01 18.28
N LEU A 24 -9.58 14.79 17.75
CA LEU A 24 -8.98 14.43 16.46
C LEU A 24 -9.59 15.25 15.31
N LEU A 25 -10.91 15.46 15.31
CA LEU A 25 -11.59 16.30 14.31
C LEU A 25 -11.14 17.75 14.39
N GLU A 26 -11.05 18.30 15.60
CA GLU A 26 -10.57 19.68 15.83
C GLU A 26 -9.14 19.85 15.31
N ILE A 27 -8.26 18.88 15.54
CA ILE A 27 -6.88 18.90 15.01
C ILE A 27 -6.89 18.90 13.47
N VAL A 28 -7.72 18.07 12.84
CA VAL A 28 -7.82 18.03 11.37
C VAL A 28 -8.35 19.36 10.82
N GLU A 29 -9.37 19.93 11.45
CA GLU A 29 -9.92 21.23 11.09
C GLU A 29 -8.87 22.34 11.24
N HIS A 30 -8.12 22.34 12.34
CA HIS A 30 -7.05 23.30 12.58
C HIS A 30 -5.97 23.25 11.49
N VAL A 31 -5.53 22.05 11.10
CA VAL A 31 -4.55 21.86 10.01
C VAL A 31 -5.09 22.34 8.66
N ASN A 32 -6.39 22.19 8.39
CA ASN A 32 -6.99 22.68 7.14
C ASN A 32 -7.06 24.20 7.06
N ASN A 33 -7.33 24.85 8.18
CA ASN A 33 -7.58 26.29 8.23
C ASN A 33 -6.31 27.10 8.51
N THR A 34 -5.22 26.47 8.94
CA THR A 34 -3.98 27.13 9.36
C THR A 34 -2.83 26.81 8.42
N ARG A 35 -2.25 27.85 7.80
CA ARG A 35 -1.02 27.71 7.01
C ARG A 35 0.21 27.63 7.92
N ASN A 36 1.25 26.91 7.50
CA ASN A 36 2.51 26.72 8.25
C ASN A 36 2.32 26.07 9.62
N CYS A 37 1.33 25.17 9.75
CA CYS A 37 1.01 24.51 11.02
C CYS A 37 2.04 23.44 11.41
N PHE A 38 2.80 22.90 10.45
CA PHE A 38 3.80 21.86 10.70
C PHE A 38 5.20 22.45 10.84
N ASN A 39 5.65 22.64 12.08
CA ASN A 39 7.03 22.99 12.40
C ASN A 39 7.85 21.73 12.76
N GLU A 40 9.18 21.84 12.78
CA GLU A 40 10.08 20.70 13.08
C GLU A 40 9.83 20.10 14.47
N SER A 41 9.51 20.94 15.48
CA SER A 41 9.20 20.47 16.83
C SER A 41 7.95 19.59 16.90
N LEU A 42 6.96 19.83 16.05
CA LEU A 42 5.72 19.05 16.01
C LEU A 42 5.83 17.79 15.16
N MET A 43 6.84 17.66 14.28
CA MET A 43 6.96 16.51 13.38
C MET A 43 7.08 15.18 14.15
N GLN A 44 7.90 15.14 15.20
CA GLN A 44 8.01 13.94 16.03
C GLN A 44 6.67 13.61 16.68
N ASP A 45 5.98 14.63 17.21
CA ASP A 45 4.72 14.42 17.91
C ASP A 45 3.61 13.90 17.00
N VAL A 46 3.59 14.40 15.76
CA VAL A 46 2.70 13.94 14.68
C VAL A 46 2.98 12.48 14.34
N VAL A 47 4.25 12.13 14.07
CA VAL A 47 4.64 10.78 13.67
C VAL A 47 4.39 9.78 14.80
N ASP A 48 4.66 10.15 16.06
CA ASP A 48 4.35 9.33 17.23
C ASP A 48 2.84 9.15 17.42
N MET A 49 2.04 10.21 17.23
CA MET A 49 0.59 10.15 17.34
C MET A 49 -0.01 9.24 16.28
N VAL A 50 0.41 9.39 15.02
CA VAL A 50 -0.02 8.53 13.93
C VAL A 50 0.41 7.09 14.21
N GLY A 51 1.70 6.87 14.48
CA GLY A 51 2.26 5.54 14.69
C GLY A 51 1.63 4.79 15.87
N ALA A 52 1.34 5.47 16.98
CA ALA A 52 0.68 4.87 18.13
C ALA A 52 -0.76 4.41 17.82
N ASN A 53 -1.44 5.01 16.85
CA ASN A 53 -2.82 4.67 16.51
C ASN A 53 -2.90 3.63 15.38
N ILE A 54 -2.09 3.76 14.32
CA ILE A 54 -2.24 2.92 13.12
C ILE A 54 -1.41 1.63 13.18
N PHE A 55 -0.22 1.66 13.79
CA PHE A 55 0.68 0.50 13.78
C PHE A 55 0.25 -0.52 14.83
N ARG A 56 -0.29 -1.63 14.35
CA ARG A 56 -0.75 -2.77 15.13
C ARG A 56 -0.44 -4.06 14.39
N ALA A 57 -0.34 -5.16 15.13
CA ALA A 57 -0.33 -6.47 14.51
C ALA A 57 -1.73 -6.75 13.92
N LEU A 58 -1.77 -7.17 12.67
CA LEU A 58 -3.01 -7.63 12.03
C LEU A 58 -3.38 -9.02 12.59
N PRO A 59 -4.67 -9.38 12.62
CA PRO A 59 -5.10 -10.72 13.00
C PRO A 59 -4.38 -11.79 12.18
N ALA A 60 -3.99 -12.90 12.84
CA ALA A 60 -3.35 -14.01 12.13
C ALA A 60 -4.38 -14.68 11.20
N LYS A 61 -4.02 -14.88 9.93
CA LYS A 61 -4.83 -15.63 8.98
C LYS A 61 -4.73 -17.13 9.28
N ASP A 62 -5.86 -17.79 9.53
CA ASP A 62 -5.90 -19.24 9.68
C ASP A 62 -5.89 -19.91 8.30
N ARG A 63 -4.69 -20.33 7.86
CA ARG A 63 -4.46 -20.93 6.54
C ARG A 63 -5.25 -22.23 6.32
N SER A 64 -5.70 -22.90 7.39
CA SER A 64 -6.41 -24.18 7.30
C SER A 64 -7.86 -24.06 6.80
N VAL A 65 -8.47 -22.88 6.96
CA VAL A 65 -9.86 -22.61 6.55
C VAL A 65 -9.91 -22.09 5.11
N MET A 66 -8.96 -21.23 4.73
CA MET A 66 -8.87 -20.60 3.39
C MET A 66 -8.60 -21.58 2.24
N SER A 67 -8.17 -22.81 2.50
CA SER A 67 -8.00 -23.84 1.46
C SER A 67 -9.31 -24.53 1.06
N ILE A 68 -10.41 -24.25 1.75
CA ILE A 68 -11.70 -24.93 1.59
C ILE A 68 -12.80 -23.95 1.11
N SER A 69 -12.72 -22.68 1.51
CA SER A 69 -13.59 -21.59 1.04
C SER A 69 -12.99 -20.86 -0.17
N ASP A 70 -13.84 -20.45 -1.12
CA ASP A 70 -13.41 -19.52 -2.17
C ASP A 70 -13.08 -18.17 -1.50
N PRO A 71 -11.84 -17.64 -1.62
CA PRO A 71 -11.47 -16.38 -1.02
C PRO A 71 -12.33 -15.18 -1.49
N GLU A 72 -13.11 -15.34 -2.56
CA GLU A 72 -14.08 -14.31 -3.02
C GLU A 72 -15.38 -14.25 -2.18
N ASP A 73 -15.71 -15.31 -1.43
CA ASP A 73 -16.96 -15.40 -0.65
C ASP A 73 -16.81 -14.96 0.83
N GLU A 74 -15.59 -14.69 1.31
CA GLU A 74 -15.35 -14.25 2.69
C GLU A 74 -15.67 -12.77 2.86
N GLU A 75 -16.72 -12.46 3.65
CA GLU A 75 -17.04 -11.07 3.99
C GLU A 75 -15.85 -10.39 4.70
N PRO A 76 -15.41 -9.20 4.26
CA PRO A 76 -14.25 -8.54 4.82
C PRO A 76 -14.50 -8.15 6.28
N THR A 77 -13.56 -8.52 7.16
CA THR A 77 -13.61 -8.12 8.56
C THR A 77 -13.33 -6.63 8.70
N LEU A 78 -14.34 -5.88 9.13
CA LEU A 78 -14.24 -4.43 9.32
C LEU A 78 -13.58 -4.07 10.66
N GLU A 79 -12.69 -3.07 10.62
CA GLU A 79 -11.99 -2.61 11.82
C GLU A 79 -12.94 -1.87 12.76
N LYS A 80 -13.01 -2.30 14.03
CA LYS A 80 -13.92 -1.74 15.03
C LYS A 80 -13.49 -0.34 15.47
N ALA A 81 -12.18 -0.07 15.47
CA ALA A 81 -11.63 1.24 15.81
C ALA A 81 -11.70 2.26 14.66
N TRP A 82 -12.38 1.93 13.55
CA TRP A 82 -12.49 2.78 12.36
C TRP A 82 -12.89 4.23 12.63
N PRO A 83 -13.84 4.55 13.54
CA PRO A 83 -14.21 5.95 13.82
C PRO A 83 -13.04 6.83 14.30
N HIS A 84 -12.00 6.25 14.91
CA HIS A 84 -10.77 6.96 15.25
C HIS A 84 -9.73 6.84 14.14
N LEU A 85 -9.53 5.64 13.60
CA LEU A 85 -8.50 5.38 12.59
C LEU A 85 -8.72 6.19 11.31
N GLN A 86 -9.95 6.31 10.85
CA GLN A 86 -10.28 7.12 9.68
C GLN A 86 -9.75 8.55 9.84
N ILE A 87 -9.98 9.17 11.00
CA ILE A 87 -9.55 10.55 11.26
C ILE A 87 -8.02 10.63 11.34
N VAL A 88 -7.36 9.62 11.91
CA VAL A 88 -5.88 9.57 11.97
C VAL A 88 -5.27 9.40 10.58
N TYR A 89 -5.83 8.56 9.73
CA TYR A 89 -5.39 8.42 8.33
C TYR A 89 -5.60 9.70 7.53
N GLU A 90 -6.76 10.32 7.68
CA GLU A 90 -7.16 11.58 7.05
C GLU A 90 -6.24 12.74 7.50
N PHE A 91 -5.88 12.78 8.78
CA PHE A 91 -4.87 13.68 9.33
C PHE A 91 -3.48 13.43 8.74
N PHE A 92 -3.02 12.17 8.72
CA PHE A 92 -1.69 11.84 8.23
C PHE A 92 -1.56 12.12 6.73
N LEU A 93 -2.61 11.89 5.93
CA LEU A 93 -2.64 12.24 4.52
C LEU A 93 -2.44 13.75 4.31
N ARG A 94 -3.11 14.59 5.11
CA ARG A 94 -2.91 16.06 5.07
C ARG A 94 -1.48 16.44 5.42
N PHE A 95 -0.92 15.83 6.46
CA PHE A 95 0.48 16.04 6.83
C PHE A 95 1.43 15.70 5.66
N VAL A 96 1.24 14.54 5.02
CA VAL A 96 2.09 14.11 3.89
C VAL A 96 1.93 15.05 2.69
N VAL A 97 0.72 15.52 2.37
CA VAL A 97 0.47 16.38 1.20
C VAL A 97 0.84 17.85 1.45
N SER A 98 0.87 18.31 2.71
CA SER A 98 1.14 19.72 3.05
C SER A 98 2.49 20.21 2.53
N ASN A 99 2.50 21.36 1.84
CA ASN A 99 3.72 21.99 1.34
C ASN A 99 4.63 22.53 2.47
N ASP A 100 4.09 22.69 3.67
CA ASP A 100 4.83 23.18 4.84
C ASP A 100 5.82 22.14 5.36
N VAL A 101 5.64 20.88 4.99
CA VAL A 101 6.50 19.76 5.42
C VAL A 101 7.65 19.60 4.43
N ASP A 102 8.83 20.13 4.77
CA ASP A 102 10.06 19.94 4.01
C ASP A 102 10.50 18.46 4.03
N PRO A 103 10.56 17.78 2.87
CA PRO A 103 11.01 16.39 2.77
C PRO A 103 12.41 16.13 3.35
N LYS A 104 13.30 17.14 3.32
CA LYS A 104 14.67 17.03 3.85
C LYS A 104 14.70 16.93 5.37
N VAL A 105 13.76 17.58 6.04
CA VAL A 105 13.60 17.54 7.50
C VAL A 105 12.75 16.33 7.89
N ALA A 106 11.60 16.17 7.23
CA ALA A 106 10.62 15.14 7.57
C ALA A 106 11.13 13.69 7.40
N LYS A 107 12.13 13.45 6.52
CA LYS A 107 12.78 12.13 6.41
C LYS A 107 13.44 11.62 7.70
N ARG A 108 13.75 12.52 8.65
CA ARG A 108 14.30 12.14 9.97
C ARG A 108 13.27 11.40 10.82
N PHE A 109 12.00 11.71 10.60
CA PHE A 109 10.86 11.18 11.35
C PHE A 109 10.13 10.08 10.57
N VAL A 110 9.84 10.32 9.29
CA VAL A 110 9.29 9.32 8.36
C VAL A 110 10.45 8.56 7.70
N ASN A 111 10.99 7.60 8.43
CA ASN A 111 12.14 6.79 8.01
C ASN A 111 11.71 5.44 7.38
N GLN A 112 12.68 4.62 6.97
CA GLN A 112 12.41 3.30 6.38
C GLN A 112 11.60 2.38 7.29
N ASN A 113 11.84 2.42 8.61
CA ASN A 113 11.09 1.61 9.58
C ASN A 113 9.62 2.04 9.68
N PHE A 114 9.35 3.36 9.64
CA PHE A 114 7.97 3.86 9.56
C PHE A 114 7.27 3.35 8.29
N VAL A 115 7.95 3.43 7.14
CA VAL A 115 7.42 2.95 5.86
C VAL A 115 7.19 1.44 5.87
N LEU A 116 8.07 0.67 6.50
CA LEU A 116 7.92 -0.78 6.62
C LEU A 116 6.65 -1.13 7.39
N LYS A 117 6.45 -0.53 8.58
CA LYS A 117 5.24 -0.74 9.38
C LYS A 117 3.98 -0.28 8.66
N LEU A 118 4.05 0.81 7.90
CA LEU A 118 2.93 1.27 7.07
C LEU A 118 2.63 0.28 5.94
N HIS A 119 3.66 -0.30 5.35
CA HIS A 119 3.54 -1.30 4.30
C HIS A 119 2.93 -2.61 4.82
N GLU A 120 3.29 -3.06 6.03
CA GLU A 120 2.70 -4.26 6.65
C GLU A 120 1.17 -4.17 6.83
N LEU A 121 0.62 -2.96 7.01
CA LEU A 121 -0.82 -2.75 7.13
C LEU A 121 -1.60 -2.97 5.82
N PHE A 122 -0.94 -3.08 4.65
CA PHE A 122 -1.62 -3.38 3.40
C PHE A 122 -2.28 -4.76 3.40
N ASP A 123 -1.90 -5.64 4.32
CA ASP A 123 -2.58 -6.94 4.47
C ASP A 123 -3.87 -6.87 5.29
N SER A 124 -4.32 -5.67 5.70
CA SER A 124 -5.61 -5.47 6.40
C SER A 124 -6.78 -6.02 5.60
N ASP A 125 -7.72 -6.68 6.27
CA ASP A 125 -8.97 -7.17 5.67
C ASP A 125 -9.92 -6.02 5.31
N ASP A 126 -9.81 -4.87 5.99
CA ASP A 126 -10.68 -3.72 5.78
C ASP A 126 -10.28 -2.94 4.50
N PRO A 127 -11.10 -2.96 3.43
CA PRO A 127 -10.77 -2.28 2.18
C PRO A 127 -10.64 -0.76 2.33
N ARG A 128 -11.33 -0.17 3.32
CA ARG A 128 -11.26 1.27 3.58
C ARG A 128 -9.88 1.67 4.09
N GLU A 129 -9.28 0.83 4.93
CA GLU A 129 -7.92 1.02 5.42
C GLU A 129 -6.91 0.93 4.27
N ARG A 130 -7.05 -0.10 3.42
CA ARG A 130 -6.17 -0.28 2.24
C ARG A 130 -6.21 0.89 1.27
N ASP A 131 -7.37 1.51 1.03
CA ASP A 131 -7.47 2.68 0.15
C ASP A 131 -6.75 3.92 0.69
N TYR A 132 -6.82 4.15 2.01
CA TYR A 132 -6.02 5.20 2.67
C TYR A 132 -4.53 4.90 2.57
N LEU A 133 -4.11 3.68 2.88
CA LEU A 133 -2.71 3.24 2.80
C LEU A 133 -2.16 3.41 1.38
N LYS A 134 -2.93 3.03 0.36
CA LYS A 134 -2.61 3.22 -1.05
C LYS A 134 -2.30 4.68 -1.36
N THR A 135 -3.22 5.57 -1.01
CA THR A 135 -3.10 7.00 -1.27
C THR A 135 -1.89 7.59 -0.53
N ILE A 136 -1.75 7.27 0.76
CA ILE A 136 -0.67 7.78 1.60
C ILE A 136 0.69 7.30 1.10
N LEU A 137 0.86 5.99 0.84
CA LEU A 137 2.13 5.43 0.37
C LEU A 137 2.53 6.01 -0.99
N HIS A 138 1.57 6.22 -1.90
CA HIS A 138 1.83 6.89 -3.18
C HIS A 138 2.32 8.34 -2.97
N ARG A 139 1.68 9.13 -2.09
CA ARG A 139 2.11 10.49 -1.77
C ARG A 139 3.48 10.52 -1.10
N VAL A 140 3.76 9.57 -0.20
CA VAL A 140 5.08 9.40 0.43
C VAL A 140 6.13 9.10 -0.63
N TYR A 141 5.87 8.19 -1.56
CA TYR A 141 6.79 7.87 -2.67
C TYR A 141 7.09 9.10 -3.55
N GLY A 142 6.07 9.88 -3.89
CA GLY A 142 6.21 11.09 -4.69
C GLY A 142 7.07 12.14 -4.00
N LYS A 143 6.77 12.43 -2.73
CA LYS A 143 7.37 13.52 -1.95
C LYS A 143 8.76 13.18 -1.39
N PHE A 144 8.94 11.98 -0.84
CA PHE A 144 10.19 11.59 -0.18
C PHE A 144 11.07 10.77 -1.11
N MET A 145 11.83 11.46 -1.98
CA MET A 145 12.70 10.81 -2.95
C MET A 145 13.67 9.77 -2.35
N ALA A 146 14.18 10.02 -1.14
CA ALA A 146 15.08 9.11 -0.43
C ALA A 146 14.46 7.74 -0.07
N LEU A 147 13.13 7.65 0.01
CA LEU A 147 12.41 6.42 0.36
C LEU A 147 12.01 5.60 -0.87
N ARG A 148 12.12 6.15 -2.09
CA ARG A 148 11.63 5.50 -3.32
C ARG A 148 12.20 4.11 -3.55
N ALA A 149 13.53 3.96 -3.41
CA ALA A 149 14.18 2.67 -3.58
C ALA A 149 13.72 1.64 -2.53
N PHE A 150 13.52 2.09 -1.29
CA PHE A 150 13.04 1.23 -0.21
C PHE A 150 11.60 0.78 -0.45
N ILE A 151 10.70 1.70 -0.82
CA ILE A 151 9.29 1.39 -1.13
C ILE A 151 9.19 0.38 -2.28
N ARG A 152 9.94 0.57 -3.38
CA ARG A 152 9.95 -0.39 -4.49
C ARG A 152 10.40 -1.78 -4.04
N ARG A 153 11.44 -1.87 -3.21
CA ARG A 153 11.92 -3.15 -2.66
C ARG A 153 10.92 -3.81 -1.71
N ALA A 154 10.20 -3.03 -0.91
CA ALA A 154 9.15 -3.55 -0.03
C ALA A 154 8.00 -4.16 -0.85
N ILE A 155 7.49 -3.44 -1.85
CA ILE A 155 6.45 -3.94 -2.77
C ILE A 155 6.93 -5.20 -3.51
N GLN A 156 8.16 -5.17 -4.02
CA GLN A 156 8.80 -6.33 -4.66
C GLN A 156 8.78 -7.56 -3.76
N HIS A 157 9.24 -7.40 -2.52
CA HIS A 157 9.33 -8.48 -1.55
C HIS A 157 7.97 -9.11 -1.27
N THR A 158 6.91 -8.30 -1.15
CA THR A 158 5.52 -8.79 -1.01
C THR A 158 5.10 -9.62 -2.21
N PHE A 159 5.36 -9.15 -3.43
CA PHE A 159 5.01 -9.92 -4.63
C PHE A 159 5.82 -11.21 -4.72
N PHE A 160 7.10 -11.21 -4.35
CA PHE A 160 7.89 -12.43 -4.30
C PHE A 160 7.27 -13.46 -3.36
N LYS A 161 6.83 -13.06 -2.16
CA LYS A 161 6.14 -13.96 -1.23
C LYS A 161 4.83 -14.50 -1.79
N VAL A 162 4.02 -13.65 -2.41
CA VAL A 162 2.76 -14.08 -3.05
C VAL A 162 3.00 -15.07 -4.19
N ILE A 163 4.02 -14.83 -5.03
CA ILE A 163 4.29 -15.64 -6.23
C ILE A 163 5.00 -16.96 -5.88
N PHE A 164 5.99 -16.93 -4.99
CA PHE A 164 6.90 -18.06 -4.75
C PHE A 164 6.65 -18.77 -3.41
N GLU A 165 6.08 -18.08 -2.42
CA GLU A 165 5.72 -18.69 -1.12
C GLU A 165 4.21 -18.98 -1.03
N CYS A 166 3.46 -18.72 -2.11
CA CYS A 166 2.00 -18.83 -2.20
C CYS A 166 1.28 -18.11 -1.04
N GLU A 167 1.84 -17.00 -0.55
CA GLU A 167 1.25 -16.21 0.53
C GLU A 167 0.01 -15.46 0.02
N ILE A 168 -1.11 -15.54 0.76
CA ILE A 168 -2.32 -14.78 0.43
C ILE A 168 -2.23 -13.40 1.08
N HIS A 169 -2.20 -12.37 0.25
CA HIS A 169 -2.04 -11.00 0.69
C HIS A 169 -3.18 -10.11 0.15
N ASN A 170 -3.90 -9.43 1.05
CA ASN A 170 -5.13 -8.70 0.71
C ASN A 170 -4.86 -7.44 -0.11
N GLY A 171 -3.75 -6.75 0.17
CA GLY A 171 -3.40 -5.48 -0.47
C GLY A 171 -2.65 -5.56 -1.80
N VAL A 172 -2.58 -6.72 -2.47
CA VAL A 172 -1.81 -6.85 -3.71
C VAL A 172 -2.35 -5.91 -4.79
N GLY A 173 -3.68 -5.76 -4.87
CA GLY A 173 -4.32 -4.88 -5.85
C GLY A 173 -3.93 -3.42 -5.70
N GLU A 174 -3.99 -2.90 -4.49
CA GLU A 174 -3.63 -1.53 -4.15
C GLU A 174 -2.14 -1.27 -4.37
N LEU A 175 -1.27 -2.23 -4.01
CA LEU A 175 0.17 -2.14 -4.27
C LEU A 175 0.47 -2.11 -5.78
N LEU A 176 -0.28 -2.86 -6.58
CA LEU A 176 -0.17 -2.83 -8.05
C LEU A 176 -0.60 -1.50 -8.65
N GLU A 177 -1.66 -0.87 -8.14
CA GLU A 177 -2.08 0.47 -8.59
C GLU A 177 -0.99 1.51 -8.34
N ILE A 178 -0.40 1.50 -7.13
CA ILE A 178 0.72 2.40 -6.80
C ILE A 178 1.87 2.16 -7.77
N LEU A 179 2.22 0.90 -7.98
CA LEU A 179 3.33 0.53 -8.83
C LEU A 179 3.09 0.90 -10.30
N GLY A 180 1.88 0.72 -10.81
CA GLY A 180 1.49 1.18 -12.14
C GLY A 180 1.66 2.70 -12.28
N SER A 181 1.27 3.47 -11.26
CA SER A 181 1.51 4.92 -11.26
C SER A 181 3.01 5.28 -11.19
N ILE A 182 3.82 4.49 -10.48
CA ILE A 182 5.27 4.67 -10.41
C ILE A 182 5.93 4.41 -11.76
N ILE A 183 5.54 3.34 -12.44
CA ILE A 183 6.09 2.92 -13.73
C ILE A 183 5.77 3.97 -14.81
N ASN A 184 4.55 4.51 -14.82
CA ASN A 184 4.18 5.64 -15.69
C ASN A 184 5.08 6.86 -15.54
N GLY A 185 5.66 7.07 -14.37
CA GLY A 185 6.57 8.18 -14.09
C GLY A 185 8.02 7.90 -14.46
N PHE A 186 8.36 6.73 -15.03
CA PHE A 186 9.74 6.43 -15.39
C PHE A 186 10.18 7.22 -16.62
N ALA A 187 11.36 7.84 -16.49
CA ALA A 187 12.02 8.47 -17.63
C ALA A 187 12.53 7.39 -18.59
N LEU A 188 12.34 7.61 -19.89
CA LEU A 188 12.92 6.78 -20.93
C LEU A 188 14.32 7.30 -21.30
N PRO A 189 15.29 6.41 -21.58
CA PRO A 189 15.18 4.95 -21.59
C PRO A 189 15.14 4.32 -20.18
N LEU A 190 14.38 3.22 -20.04
CA LEU A 190 14.28 2.50 -18.78
C LEU A 190 15.63 1.97 -18.31
N LYS A 191 15.94 2.19 -17.03
CA LYS A 191 17.10 1.58 -16.36
C LYS A 191 16.95 0.06 -16.26
N GLU A 192 18.08 -0.66 -16.28
CA GLU A 192 18.08 -2.14 -16.16
C GLU A 192 17.39 -2.63 -14.88
N GLU A 193 17.52 -1.90 -13.76
CA GLU A 193 16.83 -2.24 -12.50
C GLU A 193 15.30 -2.27 -12.65
N HIS A 194 14.73 -1.45 -13.53
CA HIS A 194 13.29 -1.40 -13.79
C HIS A 194 12.87 -2.51 -14.76
N LYS A 195 13.74 -2.87 -15.71
CA LYS A 195 13.53 -4.00 -16.61
C LYS A 195 13.51 -5.33 -15.85
N ASP A 196 14.51 -5.58 -15.02
CA ASP A 196 14.60 -6.80 -14.20
C ASP A 196 13.36 -6.96 -13.31
N PHE A 197 12.92 -5.85 -12.71
CA PHE A 197 11.71 -5.84 -11.90
C PHE A 197 10.44 -6.21 -12.68
N MET A 198 10.25 -5.65 -13.88
CA MET A 198 9.10 -5.98 -14.72
C MET A 198 9.10 -7.45 -15.11
N THR A 199 10.27 -8.01 -15.48
CA THR A 199 10.38 -9.41 -15.90
C THR A 199 10.23 -10.39 -14.75
N ARG A 200 10.74 -10.08 -13.55
CA ARG A 200 10.80 -11.04 -12.43
C ARG A 200 9.66 -10.95 -11.44
N ALA A 201 8.99 -9.81 -11.33
CA ALA A 201 7.87 -9.64 -10.40
C ALA A 201 6.55 -9.48 -11.14
N LEU A 202 6.46 -8.59 -12.13
CA LEU A 202 5.19 -8.28 -12.76
C LEU A 202 4.70 -9.39 -13.69
N ILE A 203 5.54 -9.93 -14.57
CA ILE A 203 5.13 -11.01 -15.48
C ILE A 203 4.66 -12.27 -14.72
N PRO A 204 5.38 -12.76 -13.69
CA PRO A 204 4.91 -13.94 -12.94
C PRO A 204 3.63 -13.68 -12.13
N LEU A 205 3.39 -12.45 -11.67
CA LEU A 205 2.18 -12.10 -10.93
C LEU A 205 0.90 -12.27 -11.77
N HIS A 206 0.98 -12.12 -13.11
CA HIS A 206 -0.14 -12.38 -14.03
C HIS A 206 -0.52 -13.86 -14.12
N LYS A 207 0.33 -14.78 -13.62
CA LYS A 207 0.11 -16.23 -13.65
C LYS A 207 -0.52 -16.77 -12.37
N VAL A 208 -0.71 -15.93 -11.34
CA VAL A 208 -1.29 -16.35 -10.06
C VAL A 208 -2.82 -16.31 -10.16
N LYS A 209 -3.48 -17.45 -9.90
CA LYS A 209 -4.94 -17.63 -10.06
C LYS A 209 -5.77 -16.66 -9.19
N SER A 210 -5.30 -16.34 -7.99
CA SER A 210 -5.98 -15.40 -7.06
C SER A 210 -6.01 -13.94 -7.56
N LEU A 211 -5.24 -13.60 -8.59
CA LEU A 211 -5.27 -12.28 -9.24
C LEU A 211 -6.11 -12.23 -10.52
N ALA A 212 -6.62 -13.38 -10.98
CA ALA A 212 -7.23 -13.50 -12.30
C ALA A 212 -8.52 -12.67 -12.44
N ALA A 213 -9.30 -12.50 -11.36
CA ALA A 213 -10.61 -11.87 -11.44
C ALA A 213 -10.57 -10.32 -11.48
N PHE A 214 -9.67 -9.66 -10.72
CA PHE A 214 -9.81 -8.22 -10.45
C PHE A 214 -8.80 -7.30 -11.18
N HIS A 215 -7.60 -7.80 -11.51
CA HIS A 215 -6.49 -6.95 -11.99
C HIS A 215 -5.96 -7.25 -13.40
N GLN A 216 -6.38 -8.35 -14.02
CA GLN A 216 -5.90 -8.78 -15.36
C GLN A 216 -6.13 -7.73 -16.45
N GLN A 217 -7.24 -6.99 -16.41
CA GLN A 217 -7.61 -6.11 -17.52
C GLN A 217 -6.84 -4.77 -17.55
N LYS A 218 -6.60 -4.15 -16.39
CA LYS A 218 -5.96 -2.81 -16.33
C LYS A 218 -4.45 -2.88 -16.28
N LEU A 219 -3.87 -3.83 -15.54
CA LEU A 219 -2.43 -3.92 -15.39
C LEU A 219 -1.78 -4.59 -16.62
N GLY A 220 -2.38 -5.67 -17.15
CA GLY A 220 -1.86 -6.39 -18.31
C GLY A 220 -1.78 -5.51 -19.56
N ALA A 221 -2.88 -4.82 -19.91
CA ALA A 221 -2.90 -3.91 -21.06
C ALA A 221 -1.93 -2.72 -20.90
N HIS A 222 -1.77 -2.21 -19.68
CA HIS A 222 -0.91 -1.08 -19.39
C HIS A 222 0.58 -1.43 -19.37
N LEU A 223 0.93 -2.58 -18.80
CA LEU A 223 2.30 -3.10 -18.86
C LEU A 223 2.68 -3.50 -20.29
N LEU A 224 1.74 -4.03 -21.08
CA LEU A 224 1.95 -4.28 -22.50
C LEU A 224 2.22 -2.97 -23.27
N ASP A 225 1.43 -1.93 -23.05
CA ASP A 225 1.64 -0.60 -23.66
C ASP A 225 3.00 0.00 -23.25
N GLN A 226 3.41 -0.11 -21.99
CA GLN A 226 4.71 0.43 -21.53
C GLN A 226 5.91 -0.42 -21.99
N LEU A 227 5.76 -1.75 -22.06
CA LEU A 227 6.75 -2.62 -22.68
C LEU A 227 6.90 -2.25 -24.16
N GLN A 228 5.80 -2.10 -24.90
CA GLN A 228 5.80 -1.70 -26.30
C GLN A 228 6.40 -0.31 -26.52
N ARG A 229 6.11 0.67 -25.65
CA ARG A 229 6.69 2.03 -25.72
C ARG A 229 8.16 2.09 -25.33
N GLY A 230 8.64 1.16 -24.50
CA GLY A 230 10.06 1.00 -24.14
C GLY A 230 10.86 0.12 -25.11
N GLN A 231 10.22 -0.43 -26.15
CA GLN A 231 10.72 -1.51 -27.01
C GLN A 231 11.13 -1.06 -28.42
N ASP A 232 11.95 -0.02 -28.54
CA ASP A 232 12.78 0.13 -29.74
C ASP A 232 14.12 -0.64 -29.65
N ALA A 233 14.35 -1.49 -28.63
CA ALA A 233 15.68 -2.10 -28.51
C ALA A 233 15.86 -3.56 -28.02
N TYR A 234 15.32 -4.07 -26.90
CA TYR A 234 15.97 -5.30 -26.32
C TYR A 234 15.14 -6.33 -25.53
N LEU A 235 13.82 -6.43 -25.70
CA LEU A 235 13.08 -7.58 -25.15
C LEU A 235 12.15 -8.15 -26.22
N THR A 236 12.63 -9.14 -26.97
CA THR A 236 11.80 -10.01 -27.82
C THR A 236 10.95 -10.92 -26.93
N LEU A 237 9.84 -10.40 -26.42
CA LEU A 237 8.74 -11.28 -26.02
C LEU A 237 8.12 -11.79 -27.32
N SER A 238 8.02 -13.10 -27.47
CA SER A 238 7.38 -13.70 -28.62
C SER A 238 5.90 -13.27 -28.69
N PRO A 239 5.30 -13.17 -29.88
CA PRO A 239 3.86 -12.89 -30.02
C PRO A 239 2.98 -13.83 -29.19
N ILE A 240 3.46 -15.06 -28.96
CA ILE A 240 2.82 -16.06 -28.10
C ILE A 240 2.85 -15.64 -26.64
N GLU A 241 3.97 -15.15 -26.11
CA GLU A 241 4.05 -14.65 -24.72
C GLU A 241 3.19 -13.41 -24.50
N VAL A 242 3.08 -12.54 -25.50
CA VAL A 242 2.18 -11.38 -25.48
C VAL A 242 0.72 -11.83 -25.44
N GLU A 243 0.36 -12.81 -26.26
CA GLU A 243 -0.99 -13.38 -26.29
C GLU A 243 -1.31 -14.20 -25.03
N TYR A 244 -0.31 -14.84 -24.42
CA TYR A 244 -0.40 -15.62 -23.19
C TYR A 244 -0.58 -14.74 -21.95
N ILE A 245 0.13 -13.60 -21.91
CA ILE A 245 -0.05 -12.55 -20.89
C ILE A 245 -1.43 -11.89 -21.04
N ALA A 246 -1.90 -11.69 -22.29
CA ALA A 246 -3.22 -11.12 -22.56
C ALA A 246 -4.39 -12.08 -22.26
N LYS A 247 -4.15 -13.40 -22.30
CA LYS A 247 -5.18 -14.45 -22.07
C LYS A 247 -5.23 -14.99 -20.64
N GLY A 248 -4.31 -14.61 -19.76
CA GLY A 248 -4.28 -15.07 -18.36
C GLY A 248 -4.11 -16.59 -18.19
N SER A 249 -3.78 -17.31 -19.25
CA SER A 249 -3.84 -18.77 -19.31
C SER A 249 -2.45 -19.35 -19.15
N GLY A 250 -1.89 -19.30 -17.93
CA GLY A 250 -0.63 -19.95 -17.61
C GLY A 250 -0.76 -20.94 -16.45
N ASN A 251 -0.29 -22.17 -16.65
CA ASN A 251 -0.14 -23.09 -15.52
C ASN A 251 0.78 -22.44 -14.47
N PRO A 252 0.38 -22.42 -13.20
CA PRO A 252 1.17 -21.81 -12.13
C PRO A 252 2.54 -22.51 -12.03
N PRO A 253 3.57 -21.85 -11.45
CA PRO A 253 4.77 -22.57 -11.04
C PRO A 253 4.37 -23.78 -10.19
N PRO A 254 5.05 -24.93 -10.32
CA PRO A 254 4.62 -26.24 -9.78
C PRO A 254 4.54 -26.31 -8.23
N GLN A 255 4.65 -25.19 -7.53
CA GLN A 255 4.61 -25.09 -6.06
C GLN A 255 3.28 -24.51 -5.52
N CYS A 256 2.42 -23.92 -6.38
CA CYS A 256 1.11 -23.41 -5.97
C CYS A 256 0.00 -24.11 -6.78
N VAL A 257 -0.13 -25.43 -6.60
CA VAL A 257 -1.30 -26.22 -7.07
C VAL A 257 -2.26 -26.41 -5.90
#